data_AF-A0A8J6LC80-F1
#
_entry.id   AF-A0A8J6LC80-F1
#
_cell.length_a   1.000
_cell.length_b   1.000
_cell.length_c   1.000
_cell.angle_alpha   90.00
_cell.angle_beta   90.00
_cell.angle_gamma   90.00
#
_symmetry.space_group_name_H-M   'P 1'
#
loop_
_entity.id
_entity.type
_entity.pdbx_description
1 polymer ?
#
loop_
_entity_poly.entity_id
_entity_poly.type
_entity_poly.pdbx_seq_one_letter_code
_entity_poly.pdbx_strand_id
1 'polypeptide(L)'
;MIVFDNCDLDSACQSVINSAWGYKGMVPWSVRNIFIQENVFESFTEKLKQRVGQLRIGKSDEKNVDVTYPDKSVLEKIADLAEKARNEGVEVYQLNGDSVFPVLLIGGNVFHNNVIQEDVINVPVVTLTAFRTINEAVALSNNTRQGLAASVWTENTSLANEIMGKLKVSNVWINCHGLFSAEASMSPYKTSGNAFFGGNEGFYEYVRVKILKHESILQVCNAEAMEKAISEAKKGQAMWVKLGEFARKKTLQAIAQILETKKNNWGLSEPWLNEWITLIHDYTADHSGKNFAESDGFNVVSLREPRGVIAVETPDQMDGHNKRLIIAALAEGNSVIVLNDVKETTDFYLYVSGLLPKGILLVTPHCQESRKVAALHKELNVILTTGISTQSSHILTVPFITALEQLREV
;
A
#
# COMPACT_ATOMS: atom_id res chain seq x y z
N MET A 1 -12.94 -8.55 1.57
CA MET A 1 -14.12 -8.43 0.68
C MET A 1 -15.12 -7.52 1.37
N ILE A 2 -15.72 -6.59 0.65
CA ILE A 2 -16.73 -5.65 1.17
C ILE A 2 -18.03 -5.90 0.39
N VAL A 3 -19.13 -6.15 1.10
CA VAL A 3 -20.44 -6.51 0.55
C VAL A 3 -21.45 -5.45 0.95
N PHE A 4 -22.00 -4.74 -0.04
CA PHE A 4 -23.06 -3.75 0.15
C PHE A 4 -24.44 -4.38 -0.02
N ASP A 5 -25.45 -3.71 0.52
CA ASP A 5 -26.85 -4.14 0.50
C ASP A 5 -27.46 -4.31 -0.88
N ASN A 6 -26.94 -3.55 -1.84
CA ASN A 6 -27.43 -3.48 -3.20
C ASN A 6 -26.66 -4.36 -4.18
N CYS A 7 -25.88 -5.34 -3.71
CA CYS A 7 -25.15 -6.26 -4.58
C CYS A 7 -25.93 -7.55 -4.85
N ASP A 8 -25.54 -8.30 -5.88
CA ASP A 8 -25.95 -9.71 -6.02
C ASP A 8 -25.30 -10.56 -4.93
N LEU A 9 -26.06 -10.83 -3.86
CA LEU A 9 -25.60 -11.65 -2.72
C LEU A 9 -25.27 -13.08 -3.15
N ASP A 10 -25.95 -13.64 -4.16
CA ASP A 10 -25.75 -15.02 -4.57
C ASP A 10 -24.43 -15.20 -5.33
N SER A 11 -24.11 -14.26 -6.22
CA SER A 11 -22.82 -14.21 -6.89
C SER A 11 -21.70 -13.89 -5.90
N ALA A 12 -21.93 -12.96 -4.96
CA ALA A 12 -20.96 -12.65 -3.91
C ALA A 12 -20.64 -13.88 -3.05
N CYS A 13 -21.64 -14.61 -2.55
CA CYS A 13 -21.41 -15.83 -1.79
C CYS A 13 -20.70 -16.91 -2.62
N GLN A 14 -21.03 -17.07 -3.89
CA GLN A 14 -20.35 -18.03 -4.76
C GLN A 14 -18.87 -17.68 -4.94
N SER A 15 -18.57 -16.38 -5.10
CA SER A 15 -17.19 -15.90 -5.18
C SER A 15 -16.43 -16.16 -3.88
N VAL A 16 -17.06 -16.04 -2.71
CA VAL A 16 -16.42 -16.38 -1.42
C VAL A 16 -15.93 -17.82 -1.42
N ILE A 17 -16.76 -18.77 -1.86
CA ILE A 17 -16.36 -20.19 -1.90
C ILE A 17 -15.04 -20.36 -2.68
N ASN A 18 -15.01 -19.84 -3.90
CA ASN A 18 -13.87 -19.98 -4.81
C ASN A 18 -12.64 -19.22 -4.32
N SER A 19 -12.82 -18.04 -3.74
CA SER A 19 -11.71 -17.16 -3.36
C SER A 19 -11.16 -17.42 -1.96
N ALA A 20 -11.96 -17.92 -1.03
CA ALA A 20 -11.50 -18.22 0.33
C ALA A 20 -10.81 -19.58 0.39
N TRP A 21 -11.37 -20.58 -0.30
CA TRP A 21 -10.95 -21.98 -0.19
C TRP A 21 -10.48 -22.63 -1.49
N GLY A 22 -10.67 -21.98 -2.64
CA GLY A 22 -10.01 -22.39 -3.88
C GLY A 22 -8.49 -22.44 -3.69
N TYR A 23 -7.83 -23.39 -4.34
CA TYR A 23 -6.38 -23.65 -4.17
C TYR A 23 -5.97 -23.84 -2.69
N LYS A 24 -6.78 -24.58 -1.92
CA LYS A 24 -6.61 -24.79 -0.47
C LYS A 24 -6.65 -23.50 0.36
N GLY A 25 -7.11 -22.40 -0.24
CA GLY A 25 -7.07 -21.06 0.34
C GLY A 25 -5.65 -20.54 0.56
N MET A 26 -4.60 -21.13 -0.05
CA MET A 26 -3.22 -20.74 0.25
C MET A 26 -2.68 -19.61 -0.64
N VAL A 27 -3.56 -18.99 -1.42
CA VAL A 27 -3.17 -17.93 -2.35
C VAL A 27 -3.10 -16.59 -1.60
N PRO A 28 -2.12 -15.72 -1.85
CA PRO A 28 -1.93 -14.48 -1.08
C PRO A 28 -3.12 -13.51 -1.08
N TRP A 29 -3.99 -13.58 -2.09
CA TRP A 29 -5.19 -12.76 -2.22
C TRP A 29 -6.48 -13.47 -1.77
N SER A 30 -6.39 -14.65 -1.16
CA SER A 30 -7.57 -15.39 -0.73
C SER A 30 -8.43 -14.57 0.22
N VAL A 31 -9.75 -14.68 0.08
CA VAL A 31 -10.67 -13.95 0.97
C VAL A 31 -10.57 -14.50 2.39
N ARG A 32 -10.29 -13.59 3.33
CA ARG A 32 -10.22 -13.87 4.77
C ARG A 32 -11.24 -13.07 5.55
N ASN A 33 -11.20 -11.75 5.36
CA ASN A 33 -12.11 -10.84 6.04
C ASN A 33 -13.22 -10.39 5.09
N ILE A 34 -14.47 -10.63 5.48
CA ILE A 34 -15.66 -10.19 4.78
C ILE A 34 -16.40 -9.18 5.65
N PHE A 35 -16.48 -7.96 5.15
CA PHE A 35 -17.24 -6.87 5.75
C PHE A 35 -18.57 -6.77 5.02
N ILE A 36 -19.69 -6.87 5.73
CA ILE A 36 -21.03 -6.93 5.15
C ILE A 36 -21.89 -5.80 5.74
N GLN A 37 -22.66 -5.12 4.91
CA GLN A 37 -23.53 -4.04 5.38
C GLN A 37 -24.64 -4.60 6.28
N GLU A 38 -24.90 -3.91 7.40
CA GLU A 38 -25.71 -4.44 8.51
C GLU A 38 -27.09 -4.97 8.11
N ASN A 39 -27.73 -4.32 7.14
CA ASN A 39 -29.06 -4.66 6.63
C ASN A 39 -29.12 -5.95 5.81
N VAL A 40 -28.00 -6.42 5.26
CA VAL A 40 -27.91 -7.71 4.55
C VAL A 40 -27.06 -8.75 5.28
N PHE A 41 -26.49 -8.41 6.44
CA PHE A 41 -25.59 -9.27 7.21
C PHE A 41 -26.16 -10.66 7.47
N GLU A 42 -27.36 -10.75 8.03
CA GLU A 42 -28.01 -12.03 8.35
C GLU A 42 -28.31 -12.82 7.07
N SER A 43 -28.91 -12.17 6.06
CA SER A 43 -29.27 -12.82 4.80
C SER A 43 -28.06 -13.38 4.04
N PHE A 44 -26.94 -12.63 4.02
CA PHE A 44 -25.70 -13.06 3.40
C PHE A 44 -25.06 -14.20 4.20
N THR A 45 -25.04 -14.09 5.53
CA THR A 45 -24.49 -15.12 6.41
C THR A 45 -25.20 -16.45 6.23
N GLU A 46 -26.53 -16.46 6.20
CA GLU A 46 -27.32 -17.67 5.98
C GLU A 46 -27.12 -18.25 4.58
N LYS A 47 -27.12 -17.42 3.53
CA LYS A 47 -26.80 -17.86 2.16
C LYS A 47 -25.40 -18.47 2.05
N LEU A 48 -24.42 -17.91 2.75
CA LEU A 48 -23.05 -18.44 2.78
C LEU A 48 -22.98 -19.76 3.56
N LYS A 49 -23.58 -19.84 4.75
CA LYS A 49 -23.69 -21.09 5.52
C LYS A 49 -24.33 -22.21 4.70
N GLN A 50 -25.41 -21.92 3.98
CA GLN A 50 -26.07 -22.90 3.10
C GLN A 50 -25.14 -23.41 1.99
N ARG A 51 -24.40 -22.51 1.32
CA ARG A 51 -23.44 -22.91 0.28
C ARG A 51 -22.27 -23.71 0.84
N VAL A 52 -21.71 -23.30 1.98
CA VAL A 52 -20.67 -24.05 2.69
C VAL A 52 -21.18 -25.44 3.08
N GLY A 53 -22.43 -25.53 3.51
CA GLY A 53 -23.15 -26.77 3.82
C GLY A 53 -23.23 -27.79 2.67
N GLN A 54 -23.09 -27.33 1.43
CA GLN A 54 -23.23 -28.15 0.22
C GLN A 54 -21.88 -28.53 -0.41
N LEU A 55 -20.76 -28.05 0.13
CA LEU A 55 -19.44 -28.30 -0.45
C LEU A 55 -19.04 -29.76 -0.32
N ARG A 56 -18.57 -30.34 -1.43
CA ARG A 56 -17.89 -31.63 -1.44
C ARG A 56 -16.42 -31.41 -1.21
N ILE A 57 -15.96 -31.77 -0.01
CA ILE A 57 -14.56 -31.59 0.41
C ILE A 57 -13.85 -32.93 0.31
N GLY A 58 -12.72 -32.97 -0.38
CA GLY A 58 -12.02 -34.23 -0.66
C GLY A 58 -10.56 -34.03 -1.03
N LYS A 59 -9.96 -35.06 -1.62
CA LYS A 59 -8.59 -34.99 -2.14
C LYS A 59 -8.56 -34.39 -3.54
N SER A 60 -7.39 -33.91 -3.97
CA SER A 60 -7.23 -33.25 -5.27
C SER A 60 -7.42 -34.18 -6.47
N ASP A 61 -7.28 -35.50 -6.27
CA ASP A 61 -7.42 -36.53 -7.30
C ASP A 61 -8.84 -37.16 -7.35
N GLU A 62 -9.71 -36.80 -6.42
CA GLU A 62 -11.09 -37.28 -6.38
C GLU A 62 -11.98 -36.47 -7.34
N LYS A 63 -12.87 -37.17 -8.05
CA LYS A 63 -13.84 -36.53 -8.94
C LYS A 63 -14.92 -35.82 -8.12
N ASN A 64 -15.42 -34.70 -8.65
CA ASN A 64 -16.53 -33.94 -8.07
C ASN A 64 -16.21 -33.34 -6.68
N VAL A 65 -14.95 -33.02 -6.42
CA VAL A 65 -14.53 -32.26 -5.24
C VAL A 65 -14.58 -30.77 -5.57
N ASP A 66 -15.26 -30.01 -4.72
CA ASP A 66 -15.37 -28.56 -4.84
C ASP A 66 -14.19 -27.86 -4.14
N VAL A 67 -13.74 -28.40 -2.99
CA VAL A 67 -12.63 -27.86 -2.19
C VAL A 67 -11.72 -28.97 -1.70
N THR A 68 -10.41 -28.77 -1.81
CA THR A 68 -9.42 -29.74 -1.29
C THR A 68 -9.03 -29.43 0.15
N TYR A 69 -8.84 -30.46 0.96
CA TYR A 69 -8.29 -30.28 2.32
C TYR A 69 -6.90 -29.61 2.28
N PRO A 70 -6.64 -28.65 3.20
CA PRO A 70 -5.29 -28.18 3.46
C PRO A 70 -4.48 -29.25 4.20
N ASP A 71 -3.18 -29.00 4.33
CA ASP A 71 -2.27 -29.96 4.98
C ASP A 71 -2.59 -30.09 6.47
N LYS A 72 -2.20 -31.22 7.08
CA LYS A 72 -2.58 -31.56 8.46
C LYS A 72 -2.17 -30.47 9.48
N SER A 73 -0.99 -29.89 9.34
CA SER A 73 -0.51 -28.82 10.22
C SER A 73 -1.35 -27.54 10.11
N VAL A 74 -1.96 -27.28 8.95
CA VAL A 74 -2.89 -26.16 8.76
C VAL A 74 -4.24 -26.48 9.38
N LEU A 75 -4.73 -27.72 9.25
CA LEU A 75 -5.96 -28.16 9.92
C LEU A 75 -5.89 -28.02 11.45
N GLU A 76 -4.75 -28.39 12.05
CA GLU A 76 -4.52 -28.21 13.49
C GLU A 76 -4.61 -26.72 13.89
N LYS A 77 -3.96 -25.82 13.13
CA LYS A 77 -4.06 -24.38 13.37
C LYS A 77 -5.47 -23.83 13.20
N ILE A 78 -6.24 -24.36 12.26
CA ILE A 78 -7.66 -23.97 12.08
C ILE A 78 -8.48 -24.37 13.30
N ALA A 79 -8.27 -25.59 13.82
CA ALA A 79 -8.95 -26.08 15.02
C ALA A 79 -8.61 -25.22 16.24
N ASP A 80 -7.33 -24.91 16.45
CA ASP A 80 -6.87 -24.07 17.56
C ASP A 80 -7.49 -22.66 17.49
N LEU A 81 -7.53 -22.07 16.29
CA LEU A 81 -8.13 -20.76 16.07
C LEU A 81 -9.65 -20.77 16.32
N ALA A 82 -10.34 -21.84 15.91
CA ALA A 82 -11.77 -22.00 16.17
C ALA A 82 -12.07 -22.10 17.67
N GLU A 83 -11.31 -22.91 18.43
CA GLU A 83 -11.48 -23.01 19.88
C GLU A 83 -11.21 -21.68 20.59
N LYS A 84 -10.13 -21.00 20.20
CA LYS A 84 -9.80 -19.67 20.71
C LYS A 84 -10.93 -18.67 20.46
N ALA A 85 -11.49 -18.66 19.25
CA ALA A 85 -12.62 -17.80 18.92
C ALA A 85 -13.85 -18.10 19.80
N ARG A 86 -14.19 -19.38 20.03
CA ARG A 86 -15.29 -19.73 20.94
C ARG A 86 -15.06 -19.25 22.37
N ASN A 87 -13.84 -19.41 22.87
CA ASN A 87 -13.48 -18.96 24.22
C ASN A 87 -13.61 -17.44 24.39
N GLU A 88 -13.48 -16.68 23.30
CA GLU A 88 -13.67 -15.24 23.28
C GLU A 88 -15.12 -14.81 22.95
N GLY A 89 -16.05 -15.77 22.89
CA GLY A 89 -17.46 -15.50 22.63
C GLY A 89 -17.79 -15.15 21.18
N VAL A 90 -16.93 -15.52 20.23
CA VAL A 90 -17.21 -15.43 18.79
C VAL A 90 -18.09 -16.60 18.37
N GLU A 91 -19.09 -16.34 17.53
CA GLU A 91 -19.87 -17.40 16.90
C GLU A 91 -18.99 -18.11 15.87
N VAL A 92 -18.85 -19.43 16.02
CA VAL A 92 -18.08 -20.28 15.11
C VAL A 92 -19.04 -21.21 14.39
N TYR A 93 -19.09 -21.09 13.07
CA TYR A 93 -19.81 -22.04 12.22
C TYR A 93 -18.83 -23.04 11.59
N GLN A 94 -19.15 -24.31 11.77
CA GLN A 94 -18.46 -25.45 11.18
C GLN A 94 -19.47 -26.32 10.44
N LEU A 95 -19.05 -26.89 9.32
CA LEU A 95 -19.85 -27.87 8.59
C LEU A 95 -20.22 -29.04 9.53
N ASN A 96 -21.49 -29.43 9.57
CA ASN A 96 -22.05 -30.47 10.45
C ASN A 96 -21.86 -30.25 11.96
N GLY A 97 -21.36 -29.08 12.39
CA GLY A 97 -21.13 -28.74 13.80
C GLY A 97 -19.81 -29.23 14.39
N ASP A 98 -19.02 -30.03 13.67
CA ASP A 98 -17.76 -30.61 14.14
C ASP A 98 -16.62 -30.60 13.09
N SER A 99 -16.90 -30.24 11.84
CA SER A 99 -15.86 -30.23 10.80
C SER A 99 -14.80 -29.17 11.07
N VAL A 100 -13.53 -29.58 11.02
CA VAL A 100 -12.36 -28.68 11.15
C VAL A 100 -12.24 -27.72 9.97
N PHE A 101 -12.91 -27.99 8.85
CA PHE A 101 -12.82 -27.16 7.64
C PHE A 101 -14.04 -27.34 6.71
N PRO A 102 -14.55 -26.27 6.07
CA PRO A 102 -14.30 -24.85 6.29
C PRO A 102 -14.82 -24.32 7.63
N VAL A 103 -14.27 -23.18 8.09
CA VAL A 103 -14.69 -22.49 9.31
C VAL A 103 -15.06 -21.03 9.01
N LEU A 104 -16.19 -20.59 9.56
CA LEU A 104 -16.60 -19.19 9.58
C LEU A 104 -16.57 -18.66 11.01
N LEU A 105 -15.97 -17.49 11.21
CA LEU A 105 -16.02 -16.73 12.47
C LEU A 105 -16.96 -15.54 12.26
N ILE A 106 -18.03 -15.46 13.05
CA ILE A 106 -19.14 -14.55 12.79
C ILE A 106 -19.29 -13.56 13.94
N GLY A 107 -19.37 -12.28 13.61
CA GLY A 107 -19.73 -11.21 14.54
C GLY A 107 -18.70 -10.09 14.65
N GLY A 108 -19.09 -9.00 15.32
CA GLY A 108 -18.25 -7.81 15.51
C GLY A 108 -17.02 -8.05 16.41
N ASN A 109 -17.14 -8.97 17.38
CA ASN A 109 -16.04 -9.31 18.30
C ASN A 109 -14.82 -9.90 17.57
N VAL A 110 -15.02 -10.49 16.39
CA VAL A 110 -13.95 -11.03 15.54
C VAL A 110 -12.95 -9.97 15.14
N PHE A 111 -13.41 -8.74 14.94
CA PHE A 111 -12.58 -7.63 14.46
C PHE A 111 -11.87 -6.88 15.59
N HIS A 112 -12.47 -6.83 16.78
CA HIS A 112 -11.85 -6.20 17.94
C HIS A 112 -10.74 -7.05 18.57
N ASN A 113 -10.65 -8.34 18.22
CA ASN A 113 -9.57 -9.20 18.65
C ASN A 113 -8.39 -9.19 17.66
N ASN A 114 -7.35 -8.42 17.97
CA ASN A 114 -6.13 -8.33 17.18
C ASN A 114 -5.45 -9.70 16.96
N VAL A 115 -5.58 -10.62 17.92
CA VAL A 115 -4.93 -11.92 17.84
C VAL A 115 -5.65 -12.84 16.86
N ILE A 116 -6.99 -12.86 16.88
CA ILE A 116 -7.77 -13.57 15.86
C ILE A 116 -7.48 -12.99 14.47
N GLN A 117 -7.42 -11.67 14.34
CA GLN A 117 -7.13 -11.01 13.05
C GLN A 117 -5.75 -11.37 12.49
N GLU A 118 -4.72 -11.45 13.33
CA GLU A 118 -3.38 -11.86 12.90
C GLU A 118 -3.32 -13.35 12.52
N ASP A 119 -3.98 -14.22 13.29
CA ASP A 119 -3.99 -15.66 13.05
C ASP A 119 -4.76 -16.04 11.77
N VAL A 120 -5.94 -15.42 11.54
CA VAL A 120 -6.83 -15.66 10.38
C VAL A 120 -6.12 -15.45 9.03
N ILE A 121 -5.16 -14.54 8.96
CA ILE A 121 -4.44 -14.24 7.72
C ILE A 121 -3.67 -15.47 7.20
N ASN A 122 -3.17 -16.31 8.10
CA ASN A 122 -2.25 -17.41 7.79
C ASN A 122 -2.95 -18.76 7.57
N VAL A 123 -4.26 -18.84 7.81
CA VAL A 123 -5.05 -20.07 7.70
C VAL A 123 -6.33 -19.81 6.90
N PRO A 124 -6.91 -20.83 6.23
CA PRO A 124 -8.08 -20.65 5.38
C PRO A 124 -9.41 -20.58 6.19
N VAL A 125 -9.47 -19.64 7.13
CA VAL A 125 -10.65 -19.30 7.94
C VAL A 125 -11.21 -17.97 7.46
N VAL A 126 -12.54 -17.86 7.42
CA VAL A 126 -13.24 -16.66 6.95
C VAL A 126 -13.93 -15.96 8.12
N THR A 127 -13.80 -14.64 8.19
CA THR A 127 -14.47 -13.81 9.18
C THR A 127 -15.60 -13.00 8.54
N LEU A 128 -16.73 -12.89 9.23
CA LEU A 128 -17.88 -12.07 8.84
C LEU A 128 -18.08 -10.97 9.88
N THR A 129 -17.96 -9.71 9.46
CA THR A 129 -18.12 -8.54 10.34
C THR A 129 -19.06 -7.53 9.70
N ALA A 130 -20.03 -7.04 10.47
CA ALA A 130 -20.97 -6.03 9.99
C ALA A 130 -20.34 -4.63 9.93
N PHE A 131 -20.81 -3.80 9.01
CA PHE A 131 -20.56 -2.36 8.99
C PHE A 131 -21.84 -1.59 8.65
N ARG A 132 -21.90 -0.31 9.01
CA ARG A 132 -23.06 0.56 8.77
C ARG A 132 -22.82 1.57 7.66
N THR A 133 -21.61 2.12 7.59
CA THR A 133 -21.29 3.22 6.68
C THR A 133 -20.13 2.89 5.76
N ILE A 134 -20.05 3.59 4.64
CA ILE A 134 -18.94 3.49 3.68
C ILE A 134 -17.59 3.77 4.37
N ASN A 135 -17.54 4.82 5.20
CA ASN A 135 -16.32 5.20 5.91
C ASN A 135 -15.89 4.13 6.92
N GLU A 136 -16.85 3.48 7.57
CA GLU A 136 -16.58 2.35 8.45
C GLU A 136 -16.04 1.15 7.66
N ALA A 137 -16.65 0.77 6.54
CA ALA A 137 -16.15 -0.31 5.68
C ALA A 137 -14.71 -0.07 5.22
N VAL A 138 -14.39 1.17 4.82
CA VAL A 138 -13.04 1.60 4.44
C VAL A 138 -12.09 1.53 5.64
N ALA A 139 -12.50 2.02 6.81
CA ALA A 139 -11.67 1.99 8.02
C ALA A 139 -11.36 0.55 8.44
N LEU A 140 -12.36 -0.32 8.47
CA LEU A 140 -12.21 -1.75 8.77
C LEU A 140 -11.26 -2.42 7.77
N SER A 141 -11.47 -2.19 6.47
CA SER A 141 -10.65 -2.78 5.41
C SER A 141 -9.20 -2.30 5.43
N ASN A 142 -8.96 -1.04 5.82
CA ASN A 142 -7.61 -0.48 5.90
C ASN A 142 -6.89 -0.80 7.21
N ASN A 143 -7.60 -1.25 8.25
CA ASN A 143 -7.06 -1.61 9.56
C ASN A 143 -6.49 -3.04 9.58
N THR A 144 -5.55 -3.27 8.66
CA THR A 144 -4.69 -4.45 8.62
C THR A 144 -3.28 -4.00 8.23
N ARG A 145 -2.26 -4.77 8.63
CA ARG A 145 -0.88 -4.52 8.21
C ARG A 145 -0.66 -4.85 6.73
N GLN A 146 -1.51 -5.71 6.17
CA GLN A 146 -1.44 -6.12 4.77
C GLN A 146 -2.12 -5.10 3.84
N GLY A 147 -1.76 -5.14 2.56
CA GLY A 147 -2.24 -4.20 1.55
C GLY A 147 -2.15 -4.77 0.13
N LEU A 148 -2.54 -6.03 -0.06
CA LEU A 148 -2.40 -6.69 -1.36
C LEU A 148 -3.61 -6.46 -2.27
N ALA A 149 -4.78 -6.96 -1.90
CA ALA A 149 -5.97 -6.87 -2.72
C ALA A 149 -7.26 -6.75 -1.89
N ALA A 150 -8.28 -6.16 -2.50
CA ALA A 150 -9.64 -6.11 -1.98
C ALA A 150 -10.65 -6.42 -3.10
N SER A 151 -11.87 -6.77 -2.70
CA SER A 151 -13.01 -6.86 -3.61
C SER A 151 -14.18 -6.10 -3.01
N VAL A 152 -14.92 -5.40 -3.84
CA VAL A 152 -16.09 -4.60 -3.48
C VAL A 152 -17.28 -5.13 -4.29
N TRP A 153 -18.35 -5.48 -3.60
CA TRP A 153 -19.56 -6.04 -4.18
C TRP A 153 -20.69 -5.04 -4.03
N THR A 154 -21.13 -4.47 -5.15
CA THR A 154 -22.22 -3.47 -5.24
C THR A 154 -22.66 -3.31 -6.70
N GLU A 155 -23.97 -3.13 -6.93
CA GLU A 155 -24.48 -2.72 -8.25
C GLU A 155 -24.42 -1.19 -8.46
N ASN A 156 -23.98 -0.42 -7.45
CA ASN A 156 -23.85 1.02 -7.56
C ASN A 156 -22.42 1.39 -8.00
N THR A 157 -22.29 1.81 -9.25
CA THR A 157 -21.02 2.22 -9.85
C THR A 157 -20.40 3.46 -9.20
N SER A 158 -21.21 4.42 -8.74
CA SER A 158 -20.70 5.59 -8.01
C SER A 158 -20.10 5.18 -6.66
N LEU A 159 -20.74 4.26 -5.96
CA LEU A 159 -20.26 3.71 -4.69
C LEU A 159 -18.95 2.93 -4.88
N ALA A 160 -18.88 2.08 -5.89
CA ALA A 160 -17.66 1.37 -6.25
C ALA A 160 -16.50 2.35 -6.49
N ASN A 161 -16.73 3.39 -7.31
CA ASN A 161 -15.74 4.42 -7.61
C ASN A 161 -15.26 5.20 -6.38
N GLU A 162 -16.18 5.54 -5.47
CA GLU A 162 -15.84 6.24 -4.23
C GLU A 162 -14.93 5.39 -3.33
N ILE A 163 -15.22 4.09 -3.22
CA ILE A 163 -14.49 3.20 -2.31
C ILE A 163 -13.12 2.82 -2.87
N MET A 164 -13.02 2.58 -4.17
CA MET A 164 -11.77 2.17 -4.82
C MET A 164 -10.61 3.10 -4.45
N GLY A 165 -10.81 4.43 -4.53
CA GLY A 165 -9.76 5.41 -4.21
C GLY A 165 -9.49 5.61 -2.71
N LYS A 166 -10.19 4.90 -1.82
CA LYS A 166 -10.00 4.98 -0.36
C LYS A 166 -9.35 3.72 0.23
N LEU A 167 -9.29 2.61 -0.51
CA LEU A 167 -8.70 1.36 -0.05
C LEU A 167 -7.18 1.38 -0.25
N LYS A 168 -6.43 1.03 0.80
CA LYS A 168 -4.96 0.97 0.80
C LYS A 168 -4.47 -0.41 0.40
N VAL A 169 -4.77 -0.79 -0.84
CA VAL A 169 -4.41 -2.08 -1.44
C VAL A 169 -3.93 -1.87 -2.87
N SER A 170 -3.16 -2.82 -3.40
CA SER A 170 -2.69 -2.73 -4.79
C SER A 170 -3.81 -2.92 -5.81
N ASN A 171 -4.77 -3.80 -5.52
CA ASN A 171 -5.80 -4.20 -6.48
C ASN A 171 -7.16 -4.17 -5.82
N VAL A 172 -8.14 -3.63 -6.55
CA VAL A 172 -9.54 -3.64 -6.15
C VAL A 172 -10.36 -4.27 -7.27
N TRP A 173 -10.99 -5.39 -6.96
CA TRP A 173 -11.94 -6.05 -7.86
C TRP A 173 -13.37 -5.58 -7.58
N ILE A 174 -14.14 -5.28 -8.61
CA ILE A 174 -15.54 -4.88 -8.50
C ILE A 174 -16.44 -6.01 -9.00
N ASN A 175 -17.31 -6.54 -8.14
CA ASN A 175 -18.20 -7.67 -8.42
C ASN A 175 -17.49 -8.93 -8.95
N CYS A 176 -16.21 -9.07 -8.64
CA CYS A 176 -15.38 -10.22 -8.95
C CYS A 176 -14.26 -10.37 -7.91
N HIS A 177 -13.49 -11.44 -8.00
CA HIS A 177 -12.36 -11.67 -7.11
C HIS A 177 -11.31 -12.56 -7.78
N GLY A 178 -10.02 -12.25 -7.55
CA GLY A 178 -8.92 -13.12 -7.97
C GLY A 178 -8.73 -13.21 -9.49
N LEU A 179 -9.16 -12.19 -10.24
CA LEU A 179 -8.91 -12.08 -11.66
C LEU A 179 -7.58 -11.35 -11.89
N PHE A 180 -6.72 -11.96 -12.71
CA PHE A 180 -5.40 -11.43 -13.05
C PHE A 180 -5.24 -11.37 -14.56
N SER A 181 -4.58 -10.31 -15.01
CA SER A 181 -4.07 -10.17 -16.36
C SER A 181 -2.57 -9.95 -16.30
N ALA A 182 -1.83 -10.51 -17.24
CA ALA A 182 -0.39 -10.26 -17.36
C ALA A 182 -0.07 -8.79 -17.69
N GLU A 183 -1.02 -8.07 -18.29
CA GLU A 183 -0.89 -6.66 -18.68
C GLU A 183 -1.19 -5.70 -17.51
N ALA A 184 -1.83 -6.20 -16.45
CA ALA A 184 -2.15 -5.41 -15.27
C ALA A 184 -0.98 -5.43 -14.28
N SER A 185 -0.40 -4.27 -14.01
CA SER A 185 0.63 -4.13 -12.98
C SER A 185 0.05 -4.15 -11.57
N MET A 186 0.71 -4.83 -10.65
CA MET A 186 0.42 -4.80 -9.21
C MET A 186 1.63 -4.30 -8.44
N SER A 187 1.43 -3.38 -7.49
CA SER A 187 2.45 -2.98 -6.52
C SER A 187 1.85 -3.05 -5.11
N PRO A 188 2.25 -4.03 -4.28
CA PRO A 188 1.68 -4.20 -2.94
C PRO A 188 1.86 -2.96 -2.05
N TYR A 189 0.95 -2.78 -1.10
CA TYR A 189 1.01 -1.74 -0.07
C TYR A 189 1.49 -2.33 1.27
N LYS A 190 2.05 -1.46 2.12
CA LYS A 190 2.42 -1.75 3.52
C LYS A 190 3.40 -2.94 3.62
N THR A 191 3.10 -3.94 4.46
CA THR A 191 3.97 -5.10 4.66
C THR A 191 3.83 -6.16 3.56
N SER A 192 2.95 -5.96 2.57
CA SER A 192 2.77 -6.92 1.47
C SER A 192 3.88 -6.83 0.41
N GLY A 193 4.80 -5.87 0.52
CA GLY A 193 5.93 -5.69 -0.38
C GLY A 193 5.92 -4.32 -1.07
N ASN A 194 6.88 -4.12 -1.97
CA ASN A 194 7.13 -2.84 -2.64
C ASN A 194 7.51 -2.96 -4.12
N ALA A 195 7.74 -4.18 -4.62
CA ALA A 195 8.04 -4.45 -6.02
C ALA A 195 6.80 -4.33 -6.92
N PHE A 196 7.02 -4.19 -8.22
CA PHE A 196 5.98 -4.34 -9.23
C PHE A 196 5.93 -5.77 -9.79
N PHE A 197 4.72 -6.26 -10.07
CA PHE A 197 4.48 -7.54 -10.74
C PHE A 197 3.51 -7.33 -11.91
N GLY A 198 3.82 -7.87 -13.09
CA GLY A 198 2.98 -7.71 -14.27
C GLY A 198 2.99 -6.29 -14.85
N GLY A 199 2.33 -6.13 -16.00
CA GLY A 199 2.28 -4.87 -16.74
C GLY A 199 3.63 -4.37 -17.23
N ASN A 200 3.63 -3.19 -17.84
CA ASN A 200 4.86 -2.57 -18.35
C ASN A 200 5.79 -2.16 -17.20
N GLU A 201 5.20 -1.78 -16.07
CA GLU A 201 5.87 -1.35 -14.86
C GLU A 201 6.73 -2.48 -14.25
N GLY A 202 6.25 -3.73 -14.29
CA GLY A 202 6.98 -4.89 -13.77
C GLY A 202 8.29 -5.18 -14.50
N PHE A 203 8.43 -4.81 -15.78
CA PHE A 203 9.70 -5.03 -16.52
C PHE A 203 10.87 -4.27 -15.89
N TYR A 204 10.63 -3.13 -15.25
CA TYR A 204 11.68 -2.35 -14.62
C TYR A 204 12.36 -3.08 -13.44
N GLU A 205 11.70 -4.06 -12.83
CA GLU A 205 12.28 -4.91 -11.77
C GLU A 205 13.31 -5.92 -12.32
N TYR A 206 13.23 -6.27 -13.61
CA TYR A 206 14.12 -7.25 -14.24
C TYR A 206 15.33 -6.64 -14.95
N VAL A 207 15.40 -5.30 -15.04
CA VAL A 207 16.49 -4.60 -15.72
C VAL A 207 17.30 -3.77 -14.75
N ARG A 208 18.63 -3.77 -14.91
CA ARG A 208 19.52 -2.86 -14.19
C ARG A 208 19.99 -1.77 -15.14
N VAL A 209 19.64 -0.52 -14.86
CA VAL A 209 20.22 0.64 -15.54
C VAL A 209 21.57 0.96 -14.90
N LYS A 210 22.66 0.85 -15.66
CA LYS A 210 24.01 1.12 -15.16
C LYS A 210 24.36 2.60 -15.39
N ILE A 211 24.53 3.35 -14.31
CA ILE A 211 25.00 4.75 -14.29
C ILE A 211 26.25 4.80 -13.38
N LEU A 212 27.31 5.48 -13.80
CA LEU A 212 28.60 5.56 -13.09
C LEU A 212 28.68 6.87 -12.28
N LYS A 213 28.97 6.80 -10.97
CA LYS A 213 29.13 7.97 -10.06
C LYS A 213 30.13 7.72 -8.92
N HIS A 214 30.63 8.80 -8.31
CA HIS A 214 31.68 8.87 -7.27
C HIS A 214 31.16 9.49 -5.94
N GLU A 215 31.78 9.15 -4.80
CA GLU A 215 31.30 9.36 -3.40
C GLU A 215 31.96 10.51 -2.61
N SER A 216 31.26 11.03 -1.57
CA SER A 216 31.81 11.79 -0.41
C SER A 216 31.18 11.41 0.96
N ILE A 217 31.86 11.75 2.07
CA ILE A 217 31.69 11.21 3.45
C ILE A 217 31.06 12.25 4.43
N LEU A 218 30.54 11.77 5.58
CA LEU A 218 29.50 12.35 6.45
C LEU A 218 29.87 12.65 7.91
N GLN A 219 29.09 13.53 8.58
CA GLN A 219 29.16 13.90 10.01
C GLN A 219 27.76 13.99 10.71
N VAL A 220 27.68 14.40 11.99
CA VAL A 220 26.68 14.00 13.01
C VAL A 220 25.58 15.05 13.32
N CYS A 221 24.32 14.62 13.56
CA CYS A 221 23.21 15.43 14.12
C CYS A 221 22.11 14.56 14.84
N ASN A 222 21.05 15.18 15.39
CA ASN A 222 20.15 14.58 16.41
C ASN A 222 18.83 13.97 15.89
N ALA A 223 18.35 12.91 16.57
CA ALA A 223 17.16 12.11 16.19
C ALA A 223 15.82 12.88 16.28
N GLU A 224 15.72 13.86 17.17
CA GLU A 224 14.48 14.59 17.47
C GLU A 224 14.00 15.45 16.29
N ALA A 225 14.94 16.02 15.52
CA ALA A 225 14.62 16.83 14.34
C ALA A 225 13.91 16.00 13.26
N MET A 226 14.30 14.73 13.09
CA MET A 226 13.71 13.83 12.10
C MET A 226 12.28 13.42 12.47
N GLU A 227 12.02 13.10 13.74
CA GLU A 227 10.67 12.75 14.19
C GLU A 227 9.69 13.92 14.00
N LYS A 228 10.14 15.14 14.30
CA LYS A 228 9.35 16.35 14.05
C LYS A 228 9.08 16.56 12.57
N ALA A 229 10.08 16.37 11.71
CA ALA A 229 9.94 16.49 10.27
C ALA A 229 8.92 15.47 9.73
N ILE A 230 8.96 14.22 10.18
CA ILE A 230 7.99 13.19 9.74
C ILE A 230 6.57 13.54 10.16
N SER A 231 6.38 14.04 11.38
CA SER A 231 5.06 14.48 11.87
C SER A 231 4.49 15.64 11.05
N GLU A 232 5.32 16.62 10.68
CA GLU A 232 4.91 17.74 9.82
C GLU A 232 4.67 17.30 8.37
N ALA A 233 5.51 16.40 7.84
CA ALA A 233 5.39 15.88 6.48
C ALA A 233 4.07 15.13 6.30
N LYS A 234 3.70 14.28 7.26
CA LYS A 234 2.42 13.54 7.23
C LYS A 234 1.21 14.48 7.17
N LYS A 235 1.25 15.59 7.92
CA LYS A 235 0.18 16.60 7.90
C LYS A 235 0.13 17.32 6.56
N GLY A 236 1.29 17.68 5.99
CA GLY A 236 1.39 18.30 4.68
C GLY A 236 0.89 17.39 3.56
N GLN A 237 1.35 16.13 3.55
CA GLN A 237 0.96 15.11 2.58
C GLN A 237 -0.56 14.92 2.50
N ALA A 238 -1.23 14.85 3.65
CA ALA A 238 -2.68 14.70 3.71
C ALA A 238 -3.44 15.87 3.08
N MET A 239 -2.83 17.06 3.01
CA MET A 239 -3.37 18.22 2.29
C MET A 239 -2.98 18.19 0.81
N TRP A 240 -1.73 17.86 0.50
CA TRP A 240 -1.18 17.87 -0.87
C TRP A 240 -1.90 16.90 -1.79
N VAL A 241 -2.17 15.69 -1.30
CA VAL A 241 -2.88 14.65 -2.07
C VAL A 241 -4.29 15.07 -2.45
N LYS A 242 -4.94 15.89 -1.63
CA LYS A 242 -6.30 16.40 -1.92
C LYS A 242 -6.33 17.42 -3.05
N LEU A 243 -5.21 18.10 -3.32
CA LEU A 243 -5.10 18.96 -4.49
C LEU A 243 -5.02 18.07 -5.73
N GLY A 244 -5.88 18.30 -6.72
CA GLY A 244 -5.82 17.56 -7.98
C GLY A 244 -4.47 17.74 -8.68
N GLU A 245 -4.08 16.77 -9.51
CA GLU A 245 -2.80 16.75 -10.22
C GLU A 245 -2.51 18.08 -10.95
N PHE A 246 -3.50 18.62 -11.65
CA PHE A 246 -3.42 19.91 -12.31
C PHE A 246 -3.06 21.06 -11.37
N ALA A 247 -3.68 21.11 -10.18
CA ALA A 247 -3.41 22.16 -9.20
C ALA A 247 -2.00 22.04 -8.59
N ARG A 248 -1.52 20.81 -8.35
CA ARG A 248 -0.14 20.56 -7.91
C ARG A 248 0.86 21.00 -8.97
N LYS A 249 0.66 20.60 -10.23
CA LYS A 249 1.49 20.99 -11.38
C LYS A 249 1.53 22.51 -11.57
N LYS A 250 0.37 23.17 -11.49
CA LYS A 250 0.28 24.65 -11.58
C LYS A 250 1.03 25.36 -10.46
N THR A 251 1.01 24.79 -9.25
CA THR A 251 1.77 25.32 -8.11
C THR A 251 3.28 25.20 -8.36
N LEU A 252 3.74 24.05 -8.85
CA LEU A 252 5.15 23.86 -9.23
C LEU A 252 5.57 24.79 -10.37
N GLN A 253 4.72 25.01 -11.37
CA GLN A 253 4.97 25.97 -12.45
C GLN A 253 5.07 27.42 -11.94
N ALA A 254 4.21 27.81 -10.99
CA ALA A 254 4.30 29.13 -10.36
C ALA A 254 5.61 29.29 -9.58
N ILE A 255 6.08 28.24 -8.90
CA ILE A 255 7.38 28.23 -8.22
C ILE A 255 8.52 28.38 -9.23
N ALA A 256 8.48 27.66 -10.35
CA ALA A 256 9.46 27.80 -11.43
C ALA A 256 9.53 29.25 -11.94
N GLN A 257 8.39 29.89 -12.18
CA GLN A 257 8.32 31.29 -12.62
C GLN A 257 8.86 32.30 -11.59
N ILE A 258 8.60 32.06 -10.30
CA ILE A 258 9.17 32.87 -9.20
C ILE A 258 10.70 32.73 -9.17
N LEU A 259 11.21 31.51 -9.37
CA LEU A 259 12.66 31.25 -9.40
C LEU A 259 13.32 31.87 -10.63
N GLU A 260 12.69 31.83 -11.80
CA GLU A 260 13.17 32.54 -13.00
C GLU A 260 13.29 34.05 -12.75
N THR A 261 12.29 34.65 -12.10
CA THR A 261 12.28 36.09 -11.81
C THR A 261 13.37 36.48 -10.82
N LYS A 262 13.67 35.62 -9.85
CA LYS A 262 14.68 35.88 -8.81
C LYS A 262 16.08 35.37 -9.15
N LYS A 263 16.26 34.68 -10.28
CA LYS A 263 17.55 34.16 -10.76
C LYS A 263 18.66 35.22 -10.74
N ASN A 264 18.33 36.46 -11.14
CA ASN A 264 19.29 37.57 -11.18
C ASN A 264 19.64 38.14 -9.79
N ASN A 265 18.73 38.02 -8.81
CA ASN A 265 18.89 38.60 -7.48
C ASN A 265 19.76 37.75 -6.55
N TRP A 266 19.89 36.46 -6.84
CA TRP A 266 20.65 35.52 -6.01
C TRP A 266 22.13 35.47 -6.36
N GLY A 267 22.59 36.21 -7.38
CA GLY A 267 23.98 36.16 -7.88
C GLY A 267 24.37 34.80 -8.45
N LEU A 268 23.44 33.85 -8.53
CA LEU A 268 23.65 32.48 -8.98
C LEU A 268 23.30 32.40 -10.46
N SER A 269 24.27 32.76 -11.32
CA SER A 269 24.26 32.36 -12.74
C SER A 269 24.61 30.87 -12.87
N GLU A 270 24.00 30.03 -12.05
CA GLU A 270 24.41 28.64 -11.92
C GLU A 270 23.62 27.77 -12.89
N PRO A 271 24.30 26.94 -13.73
CA PRO A 271 23.66 25.96 -14.59
C PRO A 271 22.64 25.08 -13.86
N TRP A 272 22.89 24.81 -12.57
CA TRP A 272 22.06 23.93 -11.75
C TRP A 272 20.63 24.45 -11.54
N LEU A 273 20.41 25.77 -11.46
CA LEU A 273 19.08 26.37 -11.20
C LEU A 273 18.21 26.29 -12.44
N ASN A 274 18.82 26.50 -13.62
CA ASN A 274 18.14 26.34 -14.89
C ASN A 274 17.69 24.89 -15.09
N GLU A 275 18.55 23.92 -14.76
CA GLU A 275 18.15 22.51 -14.78
C GLU A 275 16.97 22.21 -13.85
N TRP A 276 16.92 22.82 -12.66
CA TRP A 276 15.81 22.62 -11.72
C TRP A 276 14.49 23.13 -12.29
N ILE A 277 14.52 24.31 -12.91
CA ILE A 277 13.37 24.93 -13.58
C ILE A 277 12.94 24.08 -14.79
N THR A 278 13.87 23.67 -15.65
CA THR A 278 13.59 22.79 -16.80
C THR A 278 12.95 21.49 -16.35
N LEU A 279 13.45 20.87 -15.28
CA LEU A 279 12.86 19.64 -14.74
C LEU A 279 11.42 19.83 -14.27
N ILE A 280 11.10 20.97 -13.63
CA ILE A 280 9.70 21.27 -13.28
C ILE A 280 8.85 21.36 -14.55
N HIS A 281 9.34 22.02 -15.60
CA HIS A 281 8.62 22.09 -16.86
C HIS A 281 8.42 20.71 -17.48
N ASP A 282 9.45 19.87 -17.53
CA ASP A 282 9.37 18.51 -18.09
C ASP A 282 8.36 17.63 -17.33
N TYR A 283 8.44 17.59 -16.00
CA TYR A 283 7.53 16.78 -15.17
C TYR A 283 6.09 17.32 -15.14
N THR A 284 5.90 18.62 -15.38
CA THR A 284 4.55 19.20 -15.47
C THR A 284 3.95 19.10 -16.86
N ALA A 285 4.78 18.90 -17.90
CA ALA A 285 4.36 18.73 -19.28
C ALA A 285 3.88 17.30 -19.60
N ASP A 286 4.34 16.29 -18.86
CA ASP A 286 3.95 14.90 -19.13
C ASP A 286 2.49 14.62 -18.72
N HIS A 287 1.72 14.08 -19.65
CA HIS A 287 0.29 13.77 -19.52
C HIS A 287 0.10 12.26 -19.69
N SER A 288 0.17 11.50 -18.59
CA SER A 288 -0.32 10.11 -18.60
C SER A 288 -1.20 9.85 -17.39
N GLY A 289 -2.46 10.25 -17.54
CA GLY A 289 -3.56 9.85 -16.68
C GLY A 289 -4.08 8.46 -17.10
N LYS A 290 -4.45 7.67 -16.09
CA LYS A 290 -5.17 6.38 -16.15
C LYS A 290 -4.94 5.55 -17.42
N ASN A 291 -4.14 4.50 -17.31
CA ASN A 291 -4.09 3.48 -18.35
C ASN A 291 -5.37 2.64 -18.26
N PHE A 292 -6.18 2.71 -19.31
CA PHE A 292 -7.32 1.82 -19.52
C PHE A 292 -6.84 0.71 -20.45
N ALA A 293 -6.93 -0.53 -19.98
CA ALA A 293 -6.68 -1.72 -20.79
C ALA A 293 -7.89 -2.64 -20.70
N GLU A 294 -8.23 -3.28 -21.81
CA GLU A 294 -9.18 -4.38 -21.81
C GLU A 294 -8.37 -5.67 -21.90
N SER A 295 -8.51 -6.56 -20.91
CA SER A 295 -7.84 -7.85 -20.90
C SER A 295 -8.82 -8.93 -20.51
N ASP A 296 -8.86 -10.01 -21.30
CA ASP A 296 -9.65 -11.22 -21.01
C ASP A 296 -11.13 -10.98 -20.68
N GLY A 297 -11.74 -9.96 -21.32
CA GLY A 297 -13.16 -9.62 -21.12
C GLY A 297 -13.45 -8.73 -19.91
N PHE A 298 -12.42 -8.17 -19.27
CA PHE A 298 -12.55 -7.23 -18.15
C PHE A 298 -11.82 -5.91 -18.43
N ASN A 299 -12.37 -4.82 -17.88
CA ASN A 299 -11.73 -3.51 -17.91
C ASN A 299 -10.76 -3.39 -16.73
N VAL A 300 -9.49 -3.14 -17.05
CA VAL A 300 -8.43 -2.84 -16.08
C VAL A 300 -8.15 -1.34 -16.12
N VAL A 301 -8.18 -0.71 -14.95
CA VAL A 301 -7.87 0.71 -14.78
C VAL A 301 -6.68 0.83 -13.83
N SER A 302 -5.53 1.24 -14.35
CA SER A 302 -4.36 1.52 -13.52
C SER A 302 -4.40 2.97 -13.04
N LEU A 303 -4.50 3.14 -11.73
CA LEU A 303 -4.45 4.45 -11.07
C LEU A 303 -3.04 4.70 -10.52
N ARG A 304 -2.51 5.91 -10.75
CA ARG A 304 -1.27 6.36 -10.12
C ARG A 304 -1.61 7.02 -8.79
N GLU A 305 -1.03 6.51 -7.71
CA GLU A 305 -1.20 7.05 -6.36
C GLU A 305 0.15 7.46 -5.75
N PRO A 306 0.18 8.53 -4.94
CA PRO A 306 1.36 8.92 -4.20
C PRO A 306 1.74 7.85 -3.17
N ARG A 307 3.03 7.55 -3.06
CA ARG A 307 3.60 6.64 -2.05
C ARG A 307 3.42 7.17 -0.62
N GLY A 308 3.39 8.49 -0.42
CA GLY A 308 3.17 9.13 0.87
C GLY A 308 4.29 10.08 1.27
N VAL A 309 4.96 9.78 2.38
CA VAL A 309 6.12 10.56 2.87
C VAL A 309 7.41 9.91 2.36
N ILE A 310 8.21 10.68 1.63
CA ILE A 310 9.48 10.24 1.03
C ILE A 310 10.62 11.04 1.66
N ALA A 311 11.65 10.35 2.16
CA ALA A 311 12.91 11.00 2.51
C ALA A 311 13.89 10.91 1.33
N VAL A 312 14.60 11.99 1.05
CA VAL A 312 15.65 12.03 0.01
C VAL A 312 16.96 12.45 0.67
N GLU A 313 17.95 11.58 0.62
CA GLU A 313 19.31 11.87 1.08
C GLU A 313 20.08 12.63 0.00
N THR A 314 20.58 13.81 0.36
CA THR A 314 21.40 14.66 -0.50
C THR A 314 22.76 14.93 0.17
N PRO A 315 23.65 13.93 0.24
CA PRO A 315 24.94 14.06 0.93
C PRO A 315 25.93 14.98 0.20
N ASP A 316 25.79 15.13 -1.12
CA ASP A 316 26.68 15.93 -1.97
C ASP A 316 26.01 17.24 -2.42
N GLN A 317 26.79 18.17 -2.99
CA GLN A 317 26.29 19.41 -3.61
C GLN A 317 25.09 19.15 -4.54
N MET A 318 24.32 20.20 -4.87
CA MET A 318 23.06 20.16 -5.63
C MET A 318 23.19 19.56 -7.05
N ASP A 319 23.39 18.25 -7.10
CA ASP A 319 23.56 17.47 -8.31
C ASP A 319 22.21 17.35 -9.04
N GLY A 320 22.24 17.15 -10.37
CA GLY A 320 21.02 17.03 -11.15
C GLY A 320 20.10 15.86 -10.72
N HIS A 321 20.59 14.93 -9.89
CA HIS A 321 19.83 13.73 -9.51
C HIS A 321 18.94 13.99 -8.30
N ASN A 322 19.47 14.64 -7.26
CA ASN A 322 18.71 15.06 -6.08
C ASN A 322 17.49 15.91 -6.49
N LYS A 323 17.69 16.82 -7.45
CA LYS A 323 16.63 17.64 -8.04
C LYS A 323 15.52 16.81 -8.67
N ARG A 324 15.89 15.80 -9.48
CA ARG A 324 14.93 14.92 -10.14
C ARG A 324 14.12 14.11 -9.14
N LEU A 325 14.77 13.57 -8.10
CA LEU A 325 14.07 12.80 -7.06
C LEU A 325 13.06 13.67 -6.30
N ILE A 326 13.47 14.88 -5.89
CA ILE A 326 12.60 15.79 -5.13
C ILE A 326 11.44 16.29 -6.00
N ILE A 327 11.71 16.79 -7.21
CA ILE A 327 10.68 17.33 -8.11
C ILE A 327 9.69 16.25 -8.52
N ALA A 328 10.17 15.06 -8.91
CA ALA A 328 9.30 13.95 -9.28
C ALA A 328 8.39 13.53 -8.12
N ALA A 329 8.97 13.38 -6.91
CA ALA A 329 8.20 13.03 -5.72
C ALA A 329 7.10 14.07 -5.43
N LEU A 330 7.43 15.37 -5.49
CA LEU A 330 6.47 16.46 -5.27
C LEU A 330 5.37 16.51 -6.33
N ALA A 331 5.72 16.32 -7.61
CA ALA A 331 4.79 16.30 -8.74
C ALA A 331 3.75 15.17 -8.61
N GLU A 332 4.21 13.99 -8.20
CA GLU A 332 3.38 12.81 -7.96
C GLU A 332 2.53 12.90 -6.68
N GLY A 333 2.62 13.98 -5.92
CA GLY A 333 1.76 14.24 -4.74
C GLY A 333 2.31 13.73 -3.42
N ASN A 334 3.61 13.41 -3.34
CA ASN A 334 4.28 13.02 -2.10
C ASN A 334 4.73 14.26 -1.30
N SER A 335 4.85 14.12 0.02
CA SER A 335 5.63 15.07 0.83
C SER A 335 7.08 14.60 0.90
N VAL A 336 8.02 15.52 0.81
CA VAL A 336 9.46 15.22 0.76
C VAL A 336 10.17 15.77 1.98
N ILE A 337 10.95 14.92 2.64
CA ILE A 337 11.92 15.30 3.67
C ILE A 337 13.30 15.21 3.04
N VAL A 338 13.95 16.34 2.83
CA VAL A 338 15.32 16.40 2.32
C VAL A 338 16.28 16.30 3.49
N LEU A 339 17.06 15.24 3.50
CA LEU A 339 18.19 15.09 4.41
C LEU A 339 19.40 15.72 3.75
N ASN A 340 19.81 16.91 4.21
CA ASN A 340 20.87 17.70 3.58
C ASN A 340 21.84 18.32 4.61
N ASP A 341 23.14 18.28 4.31
CA ASP A 341 24.20 18.83 5.17
C ASP A 341 24.92 20.04 4.58
N VAL A 342 24.71 20.34 3.30
CA VAL A 342 25.38 21.45 2.62
C VAL A 342 24.63 22.74 2.90
N LYS A 343 25.29 23.74 3.48
CA LYS A 343 24.66 24.98 3.93
C LYS A 343 24.04 25.77 2.78
N GLU A 344 24.76 25.90 1.67
CA GLU A 344 24.34 26.63 0.48
C GLU A 344 23.05 26.05 -0.14
N THR A 345 22.93 24.72 -0.15
CA THR A 345 21.75 24.03 -0.67
C THR A 345 20.61 24.00 0.36
N THR A 346 20.93 24.03 1.66
CA THR A 346 19.94 24.12 2.74
C THR A 346 19.12 25.40 2.64
N ASP A 347 19.78 26.55 2.45
CA ASP A 347 19.11 27.83 2.32
C ASP A 347 18.17 27.85 1.08
N PHE A 348 18.58 27.22 -0.01
CA PHE A 348 17.73 27.04 -1.20
C PHE A 348 16.51 26.15 -0.91
N TYR A 349 16.70 24.97 -0.30
CA TYR A 349 15.59 24.08 0.00
C TYR A 349 14.61 24.70 1.00
N LEU A 350 15.10 25.43 2.01
CA LEU A 350 14.27 26.18 2.95
C LEU A 350 13.49 27.29 2.24
N TYR A 351 14.11 27.97 1.28
CA TYR A 351 13.43 28.97 0.45
C TYR A 351 12.30 28.34 -0.38
N VAL A 352 12.56 27.23 -1.08
CA VAL A 352 11.55 26.49 -1.85
C VAL A 352 10.45 25.95 -0.94
N SER A 353 10.81 25.45 0.24
CA SER A 353 9.86 25.01 1.28
C SER A 353 8.93 26.14 1.68
N GLY A 354 9.43 27.36 1.83
CA GLY A 354 8.63 28.55 2.13
C GLY A 354 7.68 28.98 1.01
N LEU A 355 7.89 28.52 -0.24
CA LEU A 355 6.97 28.75 -1.36
C LEU A 355 5.87 27.70 -1.45
N LEU A 356 6.05 26.56 -0.78
CA LEU A 356 5.09 25.47 -0.73
C LEU A 356 4.21 25.58 0.52
N PRO A 357 3.02 24.93 0.53
CA PRO A 357 2.28 24.76 1.76
C PRO A 357 3.13 24.08 2.85
N LYS A 358 2.84 24.39 4.11
CA LYS A 358 3.60 23.85 5.23
C LYS A 358 3.54 22.31 5.24
N GLY A 359 4.70 21.67 5.42
CA GLY A 359 4.83 20.21 5.52
C GLY A 359 4.95 19.48 4.18
N ILE A 360 5.03 20.20 3.05
CA ILE A 360 5.20 19.57 1.73
C ILE A 360 6.66 19.25 1.43
N LEU A 361 7.53 20.23 1.64
CA LEU A 361 8.97 20.08 1.54
C LEU A 361 9.56 20.47 2.89
N LEU A 362 10.26 19.56 3.53
CA LEU A 362 10.95 19.80 4.79
C LEU A 362 12.43 19.53 4.60
N VAL A 363 13.25 20.24 5.36
CA VAL A 363 14.70 20.09 5.31
C VAL A 363 15.16 19.72 6.70
N THR A 364 15.93 18.65 6.81
CA THR A 364 16.49 18.15 8.05
C THR A 364 17.97 17.86 7.83
N PRO A 365 18.84 18.12 8.84
CA PRO A 365 20.24 17.74 8.75
C PRO A 365 20.39 16.23 8.49
N HIS A 366 21.33 15.88 7.65
CA HIS A 366 21.60 14.52 7.28
C HIS A 366 22.67 13.91 8.22
N CYS A 367 22.31 12.81 8.86
CA CYS A 367 23.20 12.14 9.80
C CYS A 367 22.81 10.67 9.96
N GLN A 368 23.62 9.92 10.71
CA GLN A 368 23.36 8.51 10.94
C GLN A 368 22.09 8.29 11.78
N GLU A 369 21.86 9.14 12.77
CA GLU A 369 20.69 9.10 13.65
C GLU A 369 19.42 9.45 12.88
N SER A 370 19.42 10.52 12.08
CA SER A 370 18.24 10.88 11.26
C SER A 370 17.92 9.79 10.24
N ARG A 371 18.92 9.11 9.67
CA ARG A 371 18.71 7.93 8.82
C ARG A 371 18.12 6.73 9.55
N LYS A 372 18.64 6.40 10.73
CA LYS A 372 18.11 5.29 11.54
C LYS A 372 16.65 5.54 11.91
N VAL A 373 16.34 6.77 12.34
CA VAL A 373 14.97 7.18 12.62
C VAL A 373 14.13 7.07 11.36
N ALA A 374 14.59 7.63 10.23
CA ALA A 374 13.89 7.54 8.96
C ALA A 374 13.58 6.08 8.58
N ALA A 375 14.59 5.20 8.62
CA ALA A 375 14.49 3.82 8.16
C ALA A 375 13.55 2.97 9.04
N LEU A 376 13.41 3.30 10.32
CA LEU A 376 12.58 2.57 11.27
C LEU A 376 11.18 3.18 11.45
N HIS A 377 10.94 4.38 10.94
CA HIS A 377 9.70 5.09 11.21
C HIS A 377 8.53 4.59 10.36
N LYS A 378 7.48 4.09 11.00
CA LYS A 378 6.31 3.46 10.35
C LYS A 378 5.53 4.35 9.37
N GLU A 379 5.63 5.66 9.56
CA GLU A 379 4.97 6.67 8.72
C GLU A 379 5.83 7.15 7.54
N LEU A 380 7.10 6.73 7.47
CA LEU A 380 7.94 7.00 6.32
C LEU A 380 7.78 5.86 5.31
N ASN A 381 7.42 6.19 4.07
CA ASN A 381 7.10 5.18 3.07
C ASN A 381 8.33 4.75 2.25
N VAL A 382 9.23 5.70 1.94
CA VAL A 382 10.40 5.46 1.09
C VAL A 382 11.56 6.34 1.53
N ILE A 383 12.79 5.79 1.47
CA ILE A 383 14.04 6.55 1.54
C ILE A 383 14.74 6.40 0.19
N LEU A 384 15.07 7.51 -0.44
CA LEU A 384 15.84 7.56 -1.69
C LEU A 384 17.23 8.11 -1.37
N THR A 385 18.26 7.37 -1.75
CA THR A 385 19.65 7.79 -1.55
C THR A 385 20.37 7.86 -2.88
N THR A 386 21.15 8.92 -3.08
CA THR A 386 21.96 9.13 -4.30
C THR A 386 23.42 8.74 -4.12
N GLY A 387 23.80 8.26 -2.93
CA GLY A 387 25.16 7.81 -2.61
C GLY A 387 25.25 6.31 -2.36
N ILE A 388 26.40 5.71 -2.68
CA ILE A 388 26.81 4.41 -2.14
C ILE A 388 27.33 4.70 -0.73
N SER A 389 26.43 4.78 0.27
CA SER A 389 26.94 4.82 1.64
C SER A 389 27.48 3.41 1.95
N THR A 390 28.68 3.30 2.52
CA THR A 390 29.21 2.02 3.06
C THR A 390 28.29 1.39 4.12
N GLN A 391 27.25 2.13 4.54
CA GLN A 391 26.19 1.74 5.47
C GLN A 391 24.83 1.44 4.80
N SER A 392 24.78 1.30 3.47
CA SER A 392 23.56 0.87 2.73
C SER A 392 22.99 -0.45 3.25
N SER A 393 23.84 -1.27 3.87
CA SER A 393 23.49 -2.51 4.58
C SER A 393 22.59 -2.30 5.81
N HIS A 394 22.46 -1.08 6.32
CA HIS A 394 21.55 -0.74 7.43
C HIS A 394 20.17 -0.22 6.96
N ILE A 395 20.05 0.18 5.68
CA ILE A 395 18.78 0.67 5.08
C ILE A 395 18.09 -0.47 4.32
N LEU A 396 18.87 -1.29 3.62
CA LEU A 396 18.41 -2.61 3.21
C LEU A 396 18.29 -3.46 4.46
N THR A 397 17.15 -4.11 4.67
CA THR A 397 16.93 -5.20 5.64
C THR A 397 16.23 -4.92 6.98
N VAL A 398 15.21 -4.03 7.06
CA VAL A 398 14.23 -4.19 8.18
C VAL A 398 13.24 -5.34 7.93
N PRO A 399 12.63 -5.52 6.73
CA PRO A 399 11.81 -6.72 6.48
C PRO A 399 12.67 -7.98 6.36
N PHE A 400 13.92 -7.84 5.91
CA PHE A 400 14.80 -8.97 5.60
C PHE A 400 15.54 -9.49 6.85
N ILE A 401 15.85 -8.66 7.86
CA ILE A 401 16.39 -9.15 9.15
C ILE A 401 15.30 -9.87 9.93
N THR A 402 14.07 -9.35 10.01
CA THR A 402 12.97 -10.04 10.69
C THR A 402 12.59 -11.35 9.97
N ALA A 403 12.64 -11.38 8.64
CA ALA A 403 12.44 -12.61 7.87
C ALA A 403 13.62 -13.61 8.00
N LEU A 404 14.86 -13.14 8.13
CA LEU A 404 16.04 -13.99 8.37
C LEU A 404 16.08 -14.56 9.78
N GLU A 405 15.60 -13.82 10.78
CA GLU A 405 15.46 -14.32 12.15
C GLU A 405 14.38 -15.41 12.23
N GLN A 406 13.26 -15.22 11.52
CA GLN A 406 12.22 -16.27 11.40
C GLN A 406 12.68 -17.50 10.60
N LEU A 407 13.57 -17.34 9.61
CA LEU A 407 14.15 -18.45 8.85
C LEU A 407 15.33 -19.15 9.57
N ARG A 408 15.85 -18.58 10.66
CA ARG A 408 16.87 -19.22 11.51
C ARG A 408 16.27 -20.07 12.63
N GLU A 409 14.98 -19.90 12.93
CA GLU A 409 14.23 -20.71 13.91
C GLU A 409 13.50 -21.93 13.29
N VAL A 410 13.58 -22.10 11.96
CA VAL A 410 13.20 -23.32 11.23
C VAL A 410 14.45 -24.09 10.85
#